data_AF-A0A2T0L9S7-F1
#
_entry.id   AF-A0A2T0L9S7-F1
#
_cell.length_a   1.000
_cell.length_b   1.000
_cell.length_c   1.000
_cell.angle_alpha   90.00
_cell.angle_beta   90.00
_cell.angle_gamma   90.00
#
_symmetry.space_group_name_H-M   'P 1'
#
loop_
_entity.id
_entity.type
_entity.pdbx_description
1 polymer ?
#
loop_
_entity_poly.entity_id
_entity_poly.type
_entity_poly.pdbx_seq_one_letter_code
_entity_poly.pdbx_strand_id
1 'polypeptide(L)'
;MNGYQLCIDEQQVPQHPQVLSFIGGYPRIPITEDFPKCQLCGAEQSFFFQVAFPKNHVWKDLSIAIFACTSCDDEKYCIPEMLPSGNPSIGLDQGGLYGVNIPKNFLRSYQRNFRILIFPTDQGELRTEYVPKVAYKKLKLSAKGCKEAIGIVGGKPRWIQGDETPASYDGHVPMKFLMQINEYLQFDILPGAPSQMEYDFFTDEIKPSKMRYYELFLGNSIYFFGTEPPYEPLVYVFTQID
;
A
#
# COMPACT_ATOMS: atom_id res chain seq x y z
N MET A 1 18.46 -11.33 -0.45
CA MET A 1 18.26 -10.09 -1.23
C MET A 1 18.55 -8.91 -0.32
N ASN A 2 19.34 -7.94 -0.79
CA ASN A 2 19.57 -6.70 -0.06
C ASN A 2 18.32 -5.81 -0.18
N GLY A 3 17.87 -5.23 0.93
CA GLY A 3 16.77 -4.27 0.93
C GLY A 3 17.25 -2.86 0.58
N TYR A 4 16.33 -2.01 0.17
CA TYR A 4 16.53 -0.58 -0.06
C TYR A 4 15.63 0.20 0.89
N GLN A 5 16.07 1.36 1.36
CA GLN A 5 15.18 2.31 2.02
C GLN A 5 14.46 3.17 0.96
N LEU A 6 13.17 3.43 1.19
CA LEU A 6 12.38 4.40 0.41
C LEU A 6 12.57 5.77 1.03
N CYS A 7 13.26 6.66 0.31
CA CYS A 7 13.65 7.97 0.80
C CYS A 7 12.90 9.07 0.06
N ILE A 8 12.40 10.07 0.76
CA ILE A 8 11.86 11.27 0.13
C ILE A 8 13.01 12.09 -0.46
N ASP A 9 12.87 12.51 -1.71
CA ASP A 9 13.72 13.51 -2.34
C ASP A 9 13.17 14.89 -1.99
N GLU A 10 13.80 15.61 -1.06
CA GLU A 10 13.34 16.92 -0.55
C GLU A 10 13.29 18.03 -1.61
N GLN A 11 13.85 17.77 -2.80
CA GLN A 11 13.79 18.72 -3.90
C GLN A 11 12.35 18.82 -4.42
N GLN A 12 11.73 20.00 -4.22
CA GLN A 12 10.46 20.32 -4.84
C GLN A 12 10.64 20.52 -6.35
N VAL A 13 10.41 19.45 -7.09
CA VAL A 13 10.43 19.44 -8.55
C VAL A 13 9.06 19.07 -9.09
N PRO A 14 8.64 19.61 -10.24
CA PRO A 14 7.47 19.12 -10.94
C PRO A 14 7.59 17.62 -11.21
N GLN A 15 6.46 16.93 -11.23
CA GLN A 15 6.44 15.51 -11.56
C GLN A 15 6.90 15.29 -13.01
N HIS A 16 7.87 14.37 -13.17
CA HIS A 16 8.46 14.05 -14.46
C HIS A 16 8.15 12.60 -14.87
N PRO A 17 7.80 12.30 -16.14
CA PRO A 17 7.42 10.95 -16.60
C PRO A 17 8.45 9.84 -16.37
N GLN A 18 9.73 10.20 -16.22
CA GLN A 18 10.82 9.26 -15.95
C GLN A 18 10.97 8.88 -14.47
N VAL A 19 10.26 9.54 -13.56
CA VAL A 19 10.27 9.19 -12.14
C VAL A 19 9.31 8.04 -11.90
N LEU A 20 9.84 6.90 -11.46
CA LEU A 20 9.09 5.64 -11.37
C LEU A 20 8.58 5.32 -9.95
N SER A 21 9.12 5.98 -8.93
CA SER A 21 8.71 5.83 -7.53
C SER A 21 8.45 7.21 -6.92
N PHE A 22 7.26 7.42 -6.38
CA PHE A 22 6.80 8.72 -5.88
C PHE A 22 5.54 8.59 -5.02
N ILE A 23 5.27 9.60 -4.21
CA ILE A 23 4.01 9.85 -3.50
C ILE A 23 3.19 10.87 -4.30
N GLY A 24 1.87 10.69 -4.36
CA GLY A 24 0.92 11.67 -4.87
C GLY A 24 1.14 12.13 -6.32
N GLY A 25 0.49 13.22 -6.70
CA GLY A 25 0.49 13.70 -8.08
C GLY A 25 -0.33 12.80 -9.02
N TYR A 26 0.08 12.75 -10.28
CA TYR A 26 -0.55 11.94 -11.31
C TYR A 26 0.02 10.51 -11.27
N PRO A 27 -0.81 9.45 -11.18
CA PRO A 27 -0.31 8.09 -11.19
C PRO A 27 0.35 7.77 -12.55
N ARG A 28 1.35 6.87 -12.53
CA ARG A 28 2.02 6.39 -13.74
C ARG A 28 1.66 4.92 -13.97
N ILE A 29 0.43 4.69 -14.43
CA ILE A 29 -0.20 3.37 -14.63
C ILE A 29 -0.53 3.15 -16.12
N PRO A 30 -0.71 1.90 -16.59
CA PRO A 30 -1.04 1.64 -17.99
C PRO A 30 -2.33 2.37 -18.42
N ILE A 31 -2.40 2.78 -19.69
CA ILE A 31 -3.59 3.45 -20.24
C ILE A 31 -4.83 2.56 -20.25
N THR A 32 -4.63 1.24 -20.24
CA THR A 32 -5.70 0.22 -20.19
C THR A 32 -6.32 0.06 -18.81
N GLU A 33 -5.70 0.61 -17.76
CA GLU A 33 -6.22 0.56 -16.40
C GLU A 33 -7.17 1.75 -16.15
N ASP A 34 -8.34 1.45 -15.62
CA ASP A 34 -9.26 2.46 -15.11
C ASP A 34 -8.78 2.99 -13.75
N PHE A 35 -9.17 4.22 -13.40
CA PHE A 35 -8.97 4.70 -12.03
C PHE A 35 -9.85 3.90 -11.06
N PRO A 36 -9.26 3.31 -10.00
CA PRO A 36 -10.01 2.46 -9.10
C PRO A 36 -11.17 3.20 -8.42
N LYS A 37 -12.32 2.53 -8.33
CA LYS A 37 -13.48 3.02 -7.57
C LYS A 37 -13.66 2.23 -6.29
N CYS A 38 -14.06 2.91 -5.23
CA CYS A 38 -14.42 2.29 -3.96
C CYS A 38 -15.67 1.43 -4.15
N GLN A 39 -15.62 0.18 -3.71
CA GLN A 39 -16.76 -0.74 -3.80
C GLN A 39 -17.84 -0.46 -2.74
N LEU A 40 -17.54 0.38 -1.75
CA LEU A 40 -18.49 0.76 -0.69
C LEU A 40 -19.34 1.97 -1.09
N CYS A 41 -18.71 3.05 -1.58
CA CYS A 41 -19.40 4.31 -1.90
C CYS A 41 -19.39 4.69 -3.39
N GLY A 42 -18.68 3.96 -4.24
CA GLY A 42 -18.58 4.23 -5.68
C GLY A 42 -17.64 5.38 -6.07
N ALA A 43 -17.09 6.14 -5.11
CA ALA A 43 -16.18 7.24 -5.38
C ALA A 43 -14.84 6.76 -5.98
N GLU A 44 -14.23 7.60 -6.82
CA GLU A 44 -12.86 7.37 -7.30
C GLU A 44 -11.86 7.42 -6.14
N GLN A 45 -11.05 6.38 -6.02
CA GLN A 45 -10.04 6.26 -4.98
C GLN A 45 -8.89 7.25 -5.20
N SER A 46 -8.33 7.72 -4.09
CA SER A 46 -7.20 8.64 -4.08
C SER A 46 -5.90 7.86 -4.31
N PHE A 47 -5.04 8.35 -5.20
CA PHE A 47 -3.70 7.80 -5.42
C PHE A 47 -2.77 8.24 -4.27
N PHE A 48 -2.15 7.28 -3.59
CA PHE A 48 -1.25 7.54 -2.47
C PHE A 48 0.21 7.52 -2.92
N PHE A 49 0.68 6.40 -3.47
CA PHE A 49 2.06 6.27 -3.90
C PHE A 49 2.25 5.15 -4.93
N GLN A 50 3.39 5.20 -5.61
CA GLN A 50 3.86 4.18 -6.54
C GLN A 50 5.33 3.86 -6.28
N VAL A 51 5.70 2.60 -6.43
CA VAL A 51 7.08 2.11 -6.32
C VAL A 51 7.39 1.18 -7.49
N ALA A 52 8.46 1.48 -8.22
CA ALA A 52 9.07 0.55 -9.15
C ALA A 52 10.12 -0.31 -8.43
N PHE A 53 10.06 -1.63 -8.61
CA PHE A 53 10.95 -2.56 -7.93
C PHE A 53 12.34 -2.58 -8.58
N PRO A 54 13.43 -2.59 -7.78
CA PRO A 54 14.79 -2.55 -8.31
C PRO A 54 15.20 -3.88 -8.96
N LYS A 55 16.23 -3.85 -9.82
CA LYS A 55 16.70 -5.02 -10.60
C LYS A 55 17.00 -6.29 -9.78
N ASN A 56 17.36 -6.14 -8.51
CA ASN A 56 17.70 -7.24 -7.60
C ASN A 56 16.50 -7.72 -6.75
N HIS A 57 15.28 -7.31 -7.08
CA HIS A 57 14.05 -7.66 -6.38
C HIS A 57 13.31 -8.84 -7.05
N VAL A 58 12.52 -9.61 -6.28
CA VAL A 58 11.72 -10.73 -6.82
C VAL A 58 10.73 -10.28 -7.89
N TRP A 59 10.21 -9.07 -7.74
CA TRP A 59 9.28 -8.42 -8.67
C TRP A 59 9.98 -7.37 -9.52
N LYS A 60 11.26 -7.60 -9.87
CA LYS A 60 11.99 -6.72 -10.80
C LYS A 60 11.15 -6.46 -12.05
N ASP A 61 11.33 -5.27 -12.62
CA ASP A 61 10.60 -4.80 -13.81
C ASP A 61 9.09 -4.58 -13.58
N LEU A 62 8.53 -4.86 -12.40
CA LEU A 62 7.16 -4.49 -12.03
C LEU A 62 7.13 -3.20 -11.19
N SER A 63 5.99 -2.52 -11.27
CA SER A 63 5.62 -1.41 -10.40
C SER A 63 4.35 -1.74 -9.63
N ILE A 64 4.22 -1.19 -8.43
CA ILE A 64 3.02 -1.25 -7.60
C ILE A 64 2.51 0.17 -7.37
N ALA A 65 1.22 0.40 -7.57
CA ALA A 65 0.55 1.66 -7.30
C ALA A 65 -0.62 1.44 -6.33
N ILE A 66 -0.70 2.28 -5.29
CA ILE A 66 -1.68 2.15 -4.21
C ILE A 66 -2.72 3.26 -4.28
N PHE A 67 -3.98 2.85 -4.30
CA PHE A 67 -5.14 3.72 -4.25
C PHE A 67 -6.00 3.35 -3.04
N ALA A 68 -6.58 4.34 -2.35
CA ALA A 68 -7.54 4.08 -1.28
C ALA A 68 -8.65 5.14 -1.25
N CYS A 69 -9.81 4.75 -0.75
CA CYS A 69 -10.96 5.64 -0.61
C CYS A 69 -10.68 6.65 0.50
N THR A 70 -10.90 7.92 0.21
CA THR A 70 -10.88 8.99 1.21
C THR A 70 -12.24 9.68 1.34
N SER A 71 -13.25 9.19 0.62
CA SER A 71 -14.59 9.80 0.53
C SER A 71 -15.66 9.10 1.37
N CYS A 72 -15.33 7.98 1.99
CA CYS A 72 -16.16 7.29 2.98
C CYS A 72 -15.25 6.58 3.98
N ASP A 73 -15.84 6.18 5.09
CA ASP A 73 -15.19 5.30 6.07
C ASP A 73 -16.17 4.18 6.46
N ASP A 74 -15.63 3.04 6.88
CA ASP A 74 -16.38 1.90 7.38
C ASP A 74 -15.50 1.18 8.39
N GLU A 75 -16.00 1.00 9.62
CA GLU A 75 -15.25 0.42 10.74
C GLU A 75 -14.61 -0.94 10.39
N LYS A 76 -15.22 -1.71 9.47
CA LYS A 76 -14.76 -3.05 9.08
C LYS A 76 -13.67 -3.02 8.01
N TYR A 77 -13.52 -1.88 7.34
CA TYR A 77 -12.62 -1.72 6.19
C TYR A 77 -11.62 -0.57 6.37
N CYS A 78 -11.52 0.02 7.57
CA CYS A 78 -10.55 1.08 7.87
C CYS A 78 -9.09 0.59 7.73
N ILE A 79 -8.87 -0.72 7.88
CA ILE A 79 -7.62 -1.43 7.56
C ILE A 79 -7.92 -2.60 6.60
N PRO A 80 -6.92 -3.13 5.89
CA PRO A 80 -7.09 -4.33 5.07
C PRO A 80 -7.52 -5.51 5.93
N GLU A 81 -8.45 -6.33 5.42
CA GLU A 81 -8.90 -7.54 6.10
C GLU A 81 -7.71 -8.46 6.45
N MET A 82 -7.55 -8.75 7.74
CA MET A 82 -6.52 -9.64 8.24
C MET A 82 -7.10 -11.05 8.40
N LEU A 83 -6.42 -12.05 7.84
CA LEU A 83 -6.84 -13.45 7.97
C LEU A 83 -6.80 -13.91 9.44
N PRO A 84 -7.73 -14.78 9.88
CA PRO A 84 -7.66 -15.40 11.20
C PRO A 84 -6.43 -16.31 11.30
N SER A 85 -5.92 -16.49 12.52
CA SER A 85 -4.70 -17.27 12.78
C SER A 85 -4.85 -18.72 12.30
N GLY A 86 -3.80 -19.24 11.68
CA GLY A 86 -3.78 -20.55 11.02
C GLY A 86 -3.35 -21.73 11.89
N ASN A 87 -3.24 -21.59 13.22
CA ASN A 87 -2.71 -22.67 14.07
C ASN A 87 -3.55 -22.95 15.32
N PRO A 88 -4.59 -23.80 15.22
CA PRO A 88 -5.39 -24.23 16.38
C PRO A 88 -4.62 -25.12 17.38
N SER A 89 -3.36 -25.50 17.09
CA SER A 89 -2.55 -26.37 17.96
C SER A 89 -1.67 -25.62 18.97
N ILE A 90 -1.59 -24.29 18.88
CA ILE A 90 -0.94 -23.44 19.87
C ILE A 90 -2.09 -22.80 20.65
N GLY A 91 -2.49 -23.44 21.75
CA GLY A 91 -3.69 -23.11 22.54
C GLY A 91 -3.64 -21.75 23.23
N LEU A 92 -3.68 -20.68 22.43
CA LEU A 92 -3.94 -19.31 22.84
C LEU A 92 -4.70 -18.65 21.69
N ASP A 93 -5.86 -18.07 22.00
CA ASP A 93 -6.56 -17.04 21.22
C ASP A 93 -5.70 -15.75 21.10
N GLN A 94 -4.45 -15.88 20.70
CA GLN A 94 -3.49 -14.80 20.49
C GLN A 94 -3.03 -14.86 19.04
N GLY A 95 -3.65 -13.98 18.25
CA GLY A 95 -3.58 -13.91 16.81
C GLY A 95 -2.17 -13.64 16.28
N GLY A 96 -1.88 -14.29 15.16
CA GLY A 96 -0.74 -13.97 14.31
C GLY A 96 -0.98 -14.56 12.93
N LEU A 97 -0.60 -13.81 11.89
CA LEU A 97 -0.66 -14.26 10.49
C LEU A 97 0.50 -15.20 10.10
N TYR A 98 1.42 -15.48 11.03
CA TYR A 98 2.60 -16.30 10.75
C TYR A 98 2.24 -17.67 10.18
N GLY A 99 2.76 -17.95 8.99
CA GLY A 99 2.57 -19.21 8.31
C GLY A 99 1.16 -19.44 7.76
N VAL A 100 0.29 -18.43 7.74
CA VAL A 100 -1.08 -18.58 7.22
C VAL A 100 -1.07 -18.93 5.73
N ASN A 101 -1.98 -19.81 5.34
CA ASN A 101 -2.30 -20.05 3.94
C ASN A 101 -3.44 -19.11 3.51
N ILE A 102 -3.15 -18.23 2.57
CA ILE A 102 -4.11 -17.27 2.04
C ILE A 102 -5.09 -18.01 1.12
N PRO A 103 -6.41 -17.99 1.40
CA PRO A 103 -7.39 -18.70 0.59
C PRO A 103 -7.41 -18.23 -0.86
N LYS A 104 -7.74 -19.14 -1.77
CA LYS A 104 -8.01 -18.81 -3.17
C LYS A 104 -9.02 -17.67 -3.28
N ASN A 105 -8.79 -16.75 -4.22
CA ASN A 105 -9.63 -15.58 -4.49
C ASN A 105 -9.64 -14.48 -3.41
N PHE A 106 -9.15 -14.73 -2.20
CA PHE A 106 -9.11 -13.73 -1.13
C PHE A 106 -8.42 -12.43 -1.58
N LEU A 107 -7.23 -12.56 -2.20
CA LEU A 107 -6.45 -11.42 -2.70
C LEU A 107 -7.12 -10.64 -3.84
N ARG A 108 -8.14 -11.23 -4.48
CA ARG A 108 -8.95 -10.58 -5.52
C ARG A 108 -10.18 -9.87 -4.93
N SER A 109 -10.72 -10.36 -3.82
CA SER A 109 -11.96 -9.85 -3.22
C SER A 109 -11.77 -8.89 -2.05
N TYR A 110 -10.66 -8.95 -1.31
CA TYR A 110 -10.49 -8.16 -0.08
C TYR A 110 -10.24 -6.66 -0.32
N GLN A 111 -9.84 -6.28 -1.54
CA GLN A 111 -9.61 -4.90 -1.95
C GLN A 111 -10.95 -4.18 -2.24
N ARG A 112 -11.66 -3.77 -1.18
CA ARG A 112 -13.00 -3.14 -1.24
C ARG A 112 -12.94 -1.63 -1.37
N ASN A 113 -12.32 -0.97 -0.40
CA ASN A 113 -12.14 0.48 -0.33
C ASN A 113 -10.69 0.91 -0.64
N PHE A 114 -9.83 -0.02 -1.05
CA PHE A 114 -8.52 0.27 -1.62
C PHE A 114 -8.28 -0.58 -2.87
N ARG A 115 -7.23 -0.27 -3.63
CA ARG A 115 -6.79 -1.03 -4.80
C ARG A 115 -5.28 -0.96 -4.92
N ILE A 116 -4.72 -2.09 -5.31
CA ILE A 116 -3.31 -2.27 -5.65
C ILE A 116 -3.26 -2.61 -7.13
N LEU A 117 -2.66 -1.72 -7.91
CA LEU A 117 -2.37 -1.98 -9.32
C LEU A 117 -0.93 -2.47 -9.44
N ILE A 118 -0.74 -3.56 -10.16
CA ILE A 118 0.57 -4.18 -10.41
C ILE A 118 0.71 -4.31 -11.91
N PHE A 119 1.80 -3.78 -12.45
CA PHE A 119 1.98 -3.70 -13.90
C PHE A 119 3.46 -3.70 -14.28
N PRO A 120 3.81 -4.12 -15.51
CA PRO A 120 5.15 -3.91 -16.05
C PRO A 120 5.52 -2.43 -16.03
N THR A 121 6.68 -2.12 -15.45
CA THR A 121 7.12 -0.75 -15.19
C THR A 121 7.23 0.06 -16.47
N ASP A 122 7.63 -0.56 -17.57
CA ASP A 122 7.75 0.09 -18.88
C ASP A 122 6.41 0.44 -19.52
N GLN A 123 5.32 -0.23 -19.14
CA GLN A 123 3.96 0.04 -19.63
C GLN A 123 3.23 1.17 -18.89
N GLY A 124 3.79 1.65 -17.77
CA GLY A 124 3.19 2.77 -17.04
C GLY A 124 3.27 4.08 -17.83
N GLU A 125 2.17 4.81 -17.92
CA GLU A 125 2.11 6.13 -18.54
C GLU A 125 1.60 7.16 -17.54
N LEU A 126 2.11 8.39 -17.57
CA LEU A 126 1.67 9.43 -16.65
C LEU A 126 0.24 9.85 -17.01
N ARG A 127 -0.73 9.55 -16.14
CA ARG A 127 -2.16 9.78 -16.39
C ARG A 127 -2.58 11.19 -15.93
N THR A 128 -2.41 12.19 -16.79
CA THR A 128 -2.68 13.61 -16.47
C THR A 128 -4.16 13.98 -16.39
N GLU A 129 -5.04 13.08 -16.84
CA GLU A 129 -6.49 13.20 -16.70
C GLU A 129 -6.99 12.84 -15.28
N TYR A 130 -6.15 12.19 -14.47
CA TYR A 130 -6.41 12.01 -13.04
C TYR A 130 -6.43 13.37 -12.34
N VAL A 131 -7.32 13.56 -11.37
CA VAL A 131 -7.32 14.78 -10.53
C VAL A 131 -6.54 14.51 -9.25
N PRO A 132 -5.30 15.02 -9.09
CA PRO A 132 -4.49 14.72 -7.92
C PRO A 132 -5.09 15.30 -6.65
N LYS A 133 -5.08 14.50 -5.58
CA LYS A 133 -5.50 14.92 -4.23
C LYS A 133 -4.32 14.99 -3.27
N VAL A 134 -3.36 14.07 -3.41
CA VAL A 134 -2.13 14.01 -2.62
C VAL A 134 -1.01 14.77 -3.32
N ALA A 135 -0.26 15.57 -2.56
CA ALA A 135 0.86 16.35 -3.04
C ALA A 135 2.01 15.45 -3.52
N TYR A 136 2.60 15.82 -4.65
CA TYR A 136 3.69 15.06 -5.25
C TYR A 136 4.98 15.13 -4.42
N LYS A 137 5.59 13.99 -4.13
CA LYS A 137 6.96 13.88 -3.60
C LYS A 137 7.70 12.75 -4.31
N LYS A 138 8.87 13.04 -4.85
CA LYS A 138 9.70 12.02 -5.50
C LYS A 138 10.32 11.08 -4.46
N LEU A 139 10.37 9.78 -4.77
CA LEU A 139 11.04 8.78 -3.95
C LEU A 139 12.34 8.29 -4.60
N LYS A 140 13.35 8.04 -3.77
CA LYS A 140 14.63 7.43 -4.14
C LYS A 140 14.82 6.14 -3.36
N LEU A 141 15.24 5.08 -4.04
CA LEU A 141 15.67 3.85 -3.39
C LEU A 141 17.15 3.98 -3.00
N SER A 142 17.44 3.91 -1.70
CA SER A 142 18.81 4.00 -1.18
C SER A 142 19.26 2.69 -0.54
N ALA A 143 20.33 2.09 -1.07
CA ALA A 143 21.01 0.95 -0.44
C ALA A 143 21.90 1.36 0.74
N LYS A 144 22.33 2.64 0.79
CA LYS A 144 23.15 3.20 1.88
C LYS A 144 22.29 3.75 3.03
N GLY A 145 20.98 3.77 2.83
CA GLY A 145 20.01 4.39 3.71
C GLY A 145 19.86 5.91 3.52
N CYS A 146 18.95 6.50 4.29
CA CYS A 146 18.67 7.92 4.37
C CYS A 146 18.10 8.26 5.76
N LYS A 147 18.12 9.54 6.10
CA LYS A 147 17.63 10.03 7.40
C LYS A 147 16.11 9.91 7.51
N GLU A 148 15.39 10.22 6.43
CA GLU A 148 13.92 10.24 6.37
C GLU A 148 13.42 9.14 5.43
N ALA A 149 13.54 7.89 5.89
CA ALA A 149 13.00 6.74 5.18
C ALA A 149 11.52 6.56 5.55
N ILE A 150 10.66 6.46 4.55
CA ILE A 150 9.22 6.17 4.73
C ILE A 150 8.92 4.67 4.74
N GLY A 151 9.93 3.84 4.47
CA GLY A 151 9.74 2.41 4.30
C GLY A 151 10.97 1.70 3.75
N ILE A 152 10.78 0.43 3.38
CA ILE A 152 11.80 -0.42 2.74
C ILE A 152 11.22 -1.19 1.56
N VAL A 153 12.06 -1.53 0.59
CA VAL A 153 11.76 -2.41 -0.55
C VAL A 153 12.72 -3.59 -0.54
N GLY A 154 12.17 -4.81 -0.49
CA GLY A 154 12.90 -6.06 -0.30
C GLY A 154 13.59 -6.12 1.06
N GLY A 155 14.49 -7.10 1.22
CA GLY A 155 15.20 -7.32 2.48
C GLY A 155 14.34 -8.07 3.49
N LYS A 156 14.40 -7.66 4.77
CA LYS A 156 13.63 -8.25 5.86
C LYS A 156 12.65 -7.19 6.42
N PRO A 157 11.39 -7.57 6.70
CA PRO A 157 10.45 -6.69 7.41
C PRO A 157 11.02 -6.21 8.74
N ARG A 158 10.62 -5.01 9.15
CA ARG A 158 10.84 -4.48 10.49
C ARG A 158 9.54 -4.61 11.27
N TRP A 159 9.38 -5.75 11.95
CA TRP A 159 8.19 -6.10 12.71
C TRP A 159 7.98 -5.20 13.93
N ILE A 160 6.72 -4.82 14.18
CA ILE A 160 6.31 -4.09 15.39
C ILE A 160 5.78 -5.07 16.43
N GLN A 161 4.80 -5.90 16.05
CA GLN A 161 4.09 -6.80 16.98
C GLN A 161 4.49 -8.28 16.85
N GLY A 162 5.49 -8.58 16.02
CA GLY A 162 5.97 -9.95 15.77
C GLY A 162 5.95 -10.33 14.30
N ASP A 163 6.57 -11.47 13.99
CA ASP A 163 6.62 -11.99 12.62
C ASP A 163 5.25 -12.52 12.20
N GLU A 164 4.74 -11.99 11.11
CA GLU A 164 3.42 -12.29 10.56
C GLU A 164 3.50 -12.71 9.09
N THR A 165 4.66 -13.23 8.68
CA THR A 165 4.91 -13.70 7.31
C THR A 165 3.90 -14.78 6.90
N PRO A 166 3.07 -14.57 5.85
CA PRO A 166 2.20 -15.62 5.31
C PRO A 166 3.04 -16.71 4.63
N ALA A 167 2.58 -17.96 4.69
CA ALA A 167 3.27 -19.09 4.07
C ALA A 167 3.06 -19.13 2.55
N SER A 168 1.79 -19.11 2.12
CA SER A 168 1.43 -19.33 0.72
C SER A 168 0.08 -18.73 0.36
N TYR A 169 -0.20 -18.67 -0.94
CA TYR A 169 -1.51 -18.43 -1.53
C TYR A 169 -2.01 -19.71 -2.20
N ASP A 170 -3.28 -20.03 -1.95
CA ASP A 170 -3.97 -21.25 -2.42
C ASP A 170 -3.23 -22.55 -2.03
N GLY A 171 -2.44 -22.53 -0.96
CA GLY A 171 -1.69 -23.65 -0.39
C GLY A 171 -0.42 -24.03 -1.14
N HIS A 172 -0.10 -23.39 -2.25
CA HIS A 172 0.99 -23.83 -3.12
C HIS A 172 1.83 -22.72 -3.75
N VAL A 173 1.35 -21.47 -3.79
CA VAL A 173 2.13 -20.34 -4.31
C VAL A 173 2.83 -19.64 -3.15
N PRO A 174 4.17 -19.68 -3.05
CA PRO A 174 4.90 -18.97 -2.00
C PRO A 174 4.57 -17.48 -1.96
N MET A 175 4.49 -16.93 -0.74
CA MET A 175 4.38 -15.49 -0.52
C MET A 175 5.72 -14.92 -0.08
N LYS A 176 6.12 -13.79 -0.66
CA LYS A 176 7.40 -13.14 -0.42
C LYS A 176 7.22 -11.70 0.00
N PHE A 177 7.98 -11.28 1.01
CA PHE A 177 8.04 -9.88 1.38
C PHE A 177 8.50 -9.00 0.22
N LEU A 178 7.72 -7.98 -0.11
CA LEU A 178 7.99 -7.03 -1.20
C LEU A 178 8.50 -5.71 -0.66
N MET A 179 7.75 -5.12 0.28
CA MET A 179 8.05 -3.80 0.82
C MET A 179 7.27 -3.58 2.11
N GLN A 180 7.69 -2.57 2.86
CA GLN A 180 6.98 -2.07 4.04
C GLN A 180 6.95 -0.55 3.98
N ILE A 181 5.84 0.04 4.40
CA ILE A 181 5.69 1.48 4.68
C ILE A 181 5.62 1.64 6.19
N ASN A 182 6.35 2.61 6.73
CA ASN A 182 6.39 2.88 8.17
C ASN A 182 5.07 3.51 8.64
N GLU A 183 4.79 3.35 9.93
CA GLU A 183 3.69 4.03 10.61
C GLU A 183 3.81 5.56 10.57
N TYR A 184 2.68 6.23 10.81
CA TYR A 184 2.51 7.69 10.89
C TYR A 184 2.93 8.45 9.62
N LEU A 185 3.00 7.77 8.47
CA LEU A 185 3.23 8.44 7.20
C LEU A 185 2.02 9.30 6.82
N GLN A 186 2.22 10.61 6.83
CA GLN A 186 1.21 11.58 6.44
C GLN A 186 1.32 11.92 4.94
N PHE A 187 0.18 11.85 4.24
CA PHE A 187 0.07 12.18 2.82
C PHE A 187 -0.53 13.57 2.66
N ASP A 188 0.31 14.60 2.58
CA ASP A 188 -0.11 15.99 2.42
C ASP A 188 -1.11 16.14 1.27
N ILE A 189 -2.23 16.83 1.50
CA ILE A 189 -3.24 17.06 0.47
C ILE A 189 -3.03 18.39 -0.25
N LEU A 190 -3.40 18.43 -1.53
CA LEU A 190 -3.37 19.65 -2.33
C LEU A 190 -4.45 20.64 -1.88
N PRO A 191 -4.23 21.97 -2.09
CA PRO A 191 -5.27 22.96 -1.88
C PRO A 191 -6.55 22.61 -2.66
N GLY A 192 -7.69 22.56 -1.97
CA GLY A 192 -8.98 22.23 -2.57
C GLY A 192 -9.30 20.74 -2.67
N ALA A 193 -8.36 19.84 -2.35
CA ALA A 193 -8.68 18.42 -2.17
C ALA A 193 -9.65 18.24 -0.98
N PRO A 194 -10.65 17.34 -1.09
CA PRO A 194 -11.57 17.07 0.01
C PRO A 194 -10.82 16.45 1.20
N SER A 195 -11.24 16.74 2.43
CA SER A 195 -10.72 16.02 3.61
C SER A 195 -11.03 14.52 3.52
N GLN A 196 -10.21 13.69 4.18
CA GLN A 196 -10.52 12.28 4.38
C GLN A 196 -11.74 12.16 5.29
N MET A 197 -12.68 11.28 4.96
CA MET A 197 -13.75 10.92 5.87
C MET A 197 -13.21 9.95 6.94
N GLU A 198 -13.56 10.19 8.19
CA GLU A 198 -13.15 9.40 9.35
C GLU A 198 -14.37 9.13 10.23
N TYR A 199 -14.42 7.94 10.80
CA TYR A 199 -15.37 7.56 11.83
C TYR A 199 -14.97 8.16 13.19
N ASP A 200 -15.87 8.96 13.77
CA ASP A 200 -15.70 9.50 15.12
C ASP A 200 -16.31 8.55 16.15
N PHE A 201 -15.45 7.86 16.90
CA PHE A 201 -15.83 6.94 17.96
C PHE A 201 -16.61 7.59 19.12
N PHE A 202 -16.51 8.91 19.32
CA PHE A 202 -17.23 9.60 20.40
C PHE A 202 -18.65 9.97 20.00
N THR A 203 -18.89 10.21 18.71
CA THR A 203 -20.21 10.63 18.20
C THR A 203 -20.91 9.56 17.41
N ASP A 204 -20.23 8.45 17.06
CA ASP A 204 -20.75 7.40 16.17
C ASP A 204 -21.16 7.98 14.79
N GLU A 205 -20.37 8.93 14.29
CA GLU A 205 -20.64 9.64 13.03
C GLU A 205 -19.41 9.62 12.11
N ILE A 206 -19.65 9.48 10.80
CA ILE A 206 -18.62 9.67 9.79
C ILE A 206 -18.55 11.16 9.45
N LYS A 207 -17.39 11.79 9.66
CA LYS A 207 -17.19 13.21 9.41
C LYS A 207 -15.89 13.49 8.65
N PRO A 208 -15.78 14.64 7.96
CA PRO A 208 -14.53 15.04 7.35
C PRO A 208 -13.47 15.32 8.43
N SER A 209 -12.28 14.76 8.24
CA SER A 209 -11.09 15.03 9.03
C SER A 209 -10.76 16.52 9.03
N LYS A 210 -10.29 17.00 10.18
CA LYS A 210 -9.77 18.37 10.32
C LYS A 210 -8.30 18.46 9.90
N MET A 211 -7.64 17.32 9.65
CA MET A 211 -6.24 17.26 9.29
C MET A 211 -6.02 17.66 7.83
N ARG A 212 -4.81 18.15 7.53
CA ARG A 212 -4.40 18.62 6.19
C ARG A 212 -3.58 17.57 5.44
N TYR A 213 -3.81 16.31 5.76
CA TYR A 213 -3.18 15.15 5.15
C TYR A 213 -4.20 14.01 5.10
N TYR A 214 -3.92 13.00 4.29
CA TYR A 214 -4.57 11.69 4.39
C TYR A 214 -3.68 10.71 5.14
N GLU A 215 -4.31 9.72 5.73
CA GLU A 215 -3.67 8.53 6.29
C GLU A 215 -4.10 7.30 5.49
N LEU A 216 -3.16 6.41 5.23
CA LEU A 216 -3.44 5.11 4.64
C LEU A 216 -3.52 4.08 5.77
N PHE A 217 -4.66 3.39 5.88
CA PHE A 217 -4.91 2.35 6.88
C PHE A 217 -4.63 2.81 8.32
N LEU A 218 -5.28 3.93 8.71
CA LEU A 218 -5.14 4.56 10.04
C LEU A 218 -3.71 4.97 10.41
N GLY A 219 -2.83 5.12 9.41
CA GLY A 219 -1.43 5.46 9.64
C GLY A 219 -0.61 4.30 10.22
N ASN A 220 -1.11 3.06 10.18
CA ASN A 220 -0.39 1.89 10.64
C ASN A 220 0.86 1.61 9.79
N SER A 221 1.79 0.82 10.32
CA SER A 221 2.84 0.20 9.50
C SER A 221 2.23 -0.82 8.55
N ILE A 222 2.58 -0.76 7.27
CA ILE A 222 1.94 -1.53 6.20
C ILE A 222 2.95 -2.50 5.61
N TYR A 223 2.62 -3.79 5.56
CA TYR A 223 3.47 -4.84 5.03
C TYR A 223 2.87 -5.43 3.76
N PHE A 224 3.70 -5.58 2.73
CA PHE A 224 3.28 -6.10 1.44
C PHE A 224 3.96 -7.44 1.17
N PHE A 225 3.16 -8.48 0.94
CA PHE A 225 3.61 -9.81 0.55
C PHE A 225 3.05 -10.16 -0.82
N GLY A 226 3.90 -10.62 -1.73
CA GLY A 226 3.54 -10.94 -3.10
C GLY A 226 3.77 -12.40 -3.46
N THR A 227 3.04 -12.90 -4.45
CA THR A 227 3.27 -14.23 -5.04
C THR A 227 4.67 -14.36 -5.66
N GLU A 228 5.31 -15.52 -5.46
CA GLU A 228 6.60 -15.88 -6.07
C GLU A 228 6.49 -17.28 -6.71
N PRO A 229 6.72 -17.46 -8.03
CA PRO A 229 7.11 -16.46 -9.02
C PRO A 229 5.98 -15.49 -9.43
N PRO A 230 6.31 -14.29 -9.95
CA PRO A 230 5.34 -13.23 -10.23
C PRO A 230 4.59 -13.39 -11.57
N TYR A 231 4.20 -14.60 -11.97
CA TYR A 231 3.46 -14.83 -13.22
C TYR A 231 2.02 -14.31 -13.13
N GLU A 232 1.38 -14.55 -11.99
CA GLU A 232 0.12 -13.90 -11.60
C GLU A 232 0.40 -13.10 -10.32
N PRO A 233 0.84 -11.84 -10.44
CA PRO A 233 1.23 -11.05 -9.28
C PRO A 233 -0.03 -10.71 -8.47
N LEU A 234 -0.10 -11.24 -7.26
CA LEU A 234 -1.10 -10.90 -6.26
C LEU A 234 -0.39 -10.41 -5.01
N VAL A 235 -0.99 -9.44 -4.33
CA VAL A 235 -0.45 -8.85 -3.11
C VAL A 235 -1.42 -9.06 -1.95
N TYR A 236 -0.89 -9.56 -0.85
CA TYR A 236 -1.50 -9.46 0.46
C TYR A 236 -0.92 -8.27 1.21
N VAL A 237 -1.80 -7.50 1.83
CA VAL A 237 -1.43 -6.38 2.68
C VAL A 237 -2.03 -6.62 4.04
N PHE A 238 -1.23 -6.42 5.07
CA PHE A 238 -1.72 -6.30 6.43
C PHE A 238 -0.96 -5.17 7.13
N THR A 239 -1.46 -4.82 8.32
CA THR A 239 -0.95 -3.68 9.08
C THR A 239 -0.62 -4.07 10.52
N GLN A 240 0.36 -3.39 11.11
CA GLN A 240 0.64 -3.44 12.55
C GLN A 240 0.74 -2.00 13.08
N ILE A 241 0.40 -1.81 14.35
CA ILE A 241 0.52 -0.55 15.09
C ILE A 241 1.27 -0.82 16.39
N ASP A 242 2.04 0.14 16.90
CA ASP A 242 2.67 0.06 18.23
C ASP A 242 1.64 0.12 19.36
#